data_AF-A0A165QYJ9-F1
#
_entry.id   AF-A0A165QYJ9-F1
#
_cell.length_a   1.000
_cell.length_b   1.000
_cell.length_c   1.000
_cell.angle_alpha   90.00
_cell.angle_beta   90.00
_cell.angle_gamma   90.00
#
_symmetry.space_group_name_H-M   'P 1'
#
loop_
_entity.id
_entity.type
_entity.pdbx_description
1 polymer ?
#
loop_
_entity_poly.entity_id
_entity_poly.type
_entity_poly.pdbx_seq_one_letter_code
_entity_poly.pdbx_strand_id
1 'polypeptide(L)'
;MTKFLSQLTCSRDNTINLTIRVVAAYRSIVDFVLPALAGCLNRVKTPTVITNMQYWAQVFNALSAPATRLVDLLLGFDLRLGGGSAPDDDPVLPSNIFGGVATSLHSVQLHNIRLPGGSVPAFKTVEHAFLGSDEHDNPFKLQSWLNVFPAGHSFDFQSHSFIMDPRRRT
;
A
#
# COMPACT_ATOMS: atom_id res chain seq x y z
N MET A 1 -22.36 -9.65 9.37
CA MET A 1 -21.44 -10.75 9.71
C MET A 1 -20.05 -10.34 9.28
N THR A 2 -19.21 -9.90 10.22
CA THR A 2 -17.93 -9.24 9.93
C THR A 2 -16.82 -10.29 9.93
N LYS A 3 -16.16 -10.49 8.78
CA LYS A 3 -15.12 -11.52 8.60
C LYS A 3 -13.75 -10.92 8.88
N PHE A 4 -13.08 -11.39 9.92
CA PHE A 4 -11.64 -11.24 10.08
C PHE A 4 -10.97 -12.39 9.32
N LEU A 5 -10.18 -12.09 8.30
CA LEU A 5 -9.42 -13.09 7.55
C LEU A 5 -7.95 -12.69 7.59
N SER A 6 -7.16 -13.47 8.34
CA SER A 6 -5.69 -13.46 8.26
C SER A 6 -5.24 -14.82 7.74
N GLN A 7 -4.66 -14.84 6.55
CA GLN A 7 -4.05 -16.04 5.98
C GLN A 7 -2.55 -15.83 5.81
N LEU A 8 -1.77 -16.73 6.40
CA LEU A 8 -0.32 -16.81 6.29
C LEU A 8 -0.01 -18.14 5.58
N THR A 9 0.51 -18.05 4.35
CA THR A 9 1.03 -19.23 3.65
C THR A 9 2.53 -19.09 3.50
N CYS A 10 3.28 -20.06 4.02
CA CYS A 10 4.73 -20.12 3.88
C CYS A 10 5.07 -21.10 2.75
N SER A 11 5.86 -20.67 1.78
CA SER A 11 6.37 -21.54 0.71
C SER A 11 7.76 -22.10 1.04
N ARG A 12 8.20 -23.08 0.24
CA ARG A 12 9.46 -23.82 0.41
C ARG A 12 10.73 -22.94 0.40
N ASP A 13 10.64 -21.73 -0.17
CA ASP A 13 11.68 -20.71 -0.26
C ASP A 13 11.68 -19.72 0.92
N ASN A 14 10.94 -20.06 1.99
CA ASN A 14 10.78 -19.26 3.19
C ASN A 14 10.08 -17.90 2.94
N THR A 15 9.37 -17.76 1.81
CA THR A 15 8.55 -16.57 1.52
C THR A 15 7.13 -16.72 2.04
N ILE A 16 6.50 -15.57 2.30
CA ILE A 16 5.18 -15.47 2.87
C ILE A 16 4.28 -14.71 1.90
N ASN A 17 3.14 -15.32 1.54
CA ASN A 17 2.02 -14.57 0.98
C ASN A 17 1.06 -14.26 2.12
N LEU A 18 0.81 -12.97 2.34
CA LEU A 18 0.08 -12.47 3.50
C LEU A 18 -1.14 -11.67 3.03
N THR A 19 -2.31 -12.09 3.49
CA THR A 19 -3.54 -11.32 3.31
C THR A 19 -4.11 -10.98 4.67
N ILE A 20 -4.13 -9.69 4.98
CA ILE A 20 -4.77 -9.09 6.14
C ILE A 20 -5.94 -8.27 5.62
N ARG A 21 -7.16 -8.78 5.81
CA ARG A 21 -8.38 -8.01 5.51
C ARG A 21 -9.20 -7.89 6.77
N VAL A 22 -9.27 -6.67 7.28
CA VAL A 22 -9.94 -6.40 8.55
C VAL A 22 -10.91 -5.26 8.43
N VAL A 23 -12.18 -5.66 8.42
CA VAL A 23 -13.30 -4.80 8.09
C VAL A 23 -14.06 -4.24 9.32
N ALA A 24 -13.47 -4.34 10.51
CA ALA A 24 -13.98 -3.71 11.72
C ALA A 24 -12.87 -3.35 12.71
N ALA A 25 -13.22 -2.56 13.72
CA ALA A 25 -12.34 -2.18 14.80
C ALA A 25 -11.97 -3.39 15.67
N TYR A 26 -10.89 -4.10 15.33
CA TYR A 26 -10.32 -5.17 16.16
C TYR A 26 -8.97 -4.75 16.75
N ARG A 27 -8.91 -4.61 18.07
CA ARG A 27 -7.67 -4.25 18.79
C ARG A 27 -6.55 -5.27 18.54
N SER A 28 -6.89 -6.55 18.36
CA SER A 28 -5.94 -7.63 18.07
C SER A 28 -5.12 -7.43 16.79
N ILE A 29 -5.59 -6.59 15.85
CA ILE A 29 -4.79 -6.21 14.67
C ILE A 29 -3.53 -5.49 15.12
N VAL A 30 -3.69 -4.50 15.99
CA VAL A 30 -2.62 -3.65 16.51
C VAL A 30 -1.73 -4.45 17.46
N ASP A 31 -2.34 -5.27 18.30
CA ASP A 31 -1.59 -5.97 19.36
C ASP A 31 -0.81 -7.19 18.85
N PHE A 32 -1.27 -7.84 17.77
CA PHE A 32 -0.67 -9.11 17.31
C PHE A 32 -0.31 -9.13 15.82
N VAL A 33 -1.23 -8.73 14.94
CA VAL A 33 -1.07 -8.90 13.49
C VAL A 33 -0.01 -7.96 12.92
N LEU A 34 -0.09 -6.67 13.25
CA LEU A 34 0.83 -5.64 12.74
C LEU A 34 2.28 -5.83 13.28
N PRO A 35 2.50 -6.16 14.56
CA PRO A 35 3.84 -6.52 15.05
C PRO A 35 4.41 -7.75 14.33
N ALA A 36 3.59 -8.78 14.09
CA ALA A 36 4.03 -9.97 13.36
C ALA A 36 4.38 -9.65 11.90
N LEU A 37 3.61 -8.79 11.24
CA LEU A 37 3.91 -8.27 9.90
C LEU A 37 5.26 -7.56 9.89
N ALA A 38 5.47 -6.61 10.81
CA ALA A 38 6.73 -5.88 10.92
C ALA A 38 7.94 -6.83 11.09
N GLY A 39 7.78 -7.88 11.89
CA GLY A 39 8.82 -8.88 12.14
C GLY A 39 9.11 -9.81 10.95
N CYS A 40 8.17 -9.97 10.00
CA CYS A 40 8.35 -10.88 8.86
C CYS A 40 8.44 -10.19 7.49
N LEU A 41 8.38 -8.86 7.43
CA LEU A 41 8.27 -8.07 6.20
C LEU A 41 9.32 -8.39 5.13
N ASN A 42 10.57 -8.65 5.52
CA ASN A 42 11.66 -9.08 4.61
C ASN A 42 11.41 -10.41 3.91
N ARG A 43 10.46 -11.23 4.39
CA ARG A 43 10.08 -12.52 3.82
C ARG A 43 8.78 -12.44 3.02
N VAL A 44 8.05 -11.33 3.11
CA VAL A 44 6.76 -11.18 2.44
C VAL A 44 6.97 -10.78 0.98
N LYS A 45 6.27 -11.47 0.08
CA LYS A 45 6.36 -11.22 -1.37
C LYS A 45 5.20 -10.38 -1.90
N THR A 46 3.98 -10.71 -1.47
CA THR A 46 2.74 -10.11 -2.01
C THR A 46 1.74 -9.77 -0.89
N PRO A 47 2.07 -8.83 0.02
CA PRO A 47 1.15 -8.43 1.07
C PRO A 47 -0.08 -7.73 0.49
N THR A 48 -1.24 -8.20 0.95
CA THR A 48 -2.51 -7.48 0.86
C THR A 48 -2.90 -7.02 2.26
N VAL A 49 -2.93 -5.71 2.49
CA VAL A 49 -3.33 -5.12 3.77
C VAL A 49 -4.47 -4.15 3.53
N ILE A 50 -5.68 -4.56 3.91
CA ILE A 50 -6.88 -3.73 3.84
C ILE A 50 -7.46 -3.63 5.25
N THR A 51 -7.43 -2.46 5.85
CA THR A 51 -7.88 -2.25 7.24
C THR A 51 -8.82 -1.05 7.35
N ASN A 52 -9.43 -0.89 8.53
CA ASN A 52 -10.11 0.36 8.86
C ASN A 52 -9.14 1.55 8.87
N MET A 53 -9.60 2.70 8.39
CA MET A 53 -8.86 3.96 8.36
C MET A 53 -8.23 4.35 9.72
N GLN A 54 -8.89 4.10 10.84
CA GLN A 54 -8.36 4.45 12.18
C GLN A 54 -7.00 3.81 12.52
N TYR A 55 -6.59 2.77 11.80
CA TYR A 55 -5.33 2.05 12.02
C TYR A 55 -4.19 2.48 11.07
N TRP A 56 -4.39 3.52 10.26
CA TRP A 56 -3.44 3.92 9.21
C TRP A 56 -2.02 4.14 9.76
N ALA A 57 -1.91 4.79 10.91
CA ALA A 57 -0.61 5.11 11.52
C ALA A 57 0.12 3.84 11.98
N GLN A 58 -0.60 2.90 12.60
CA GLN A 58 -0.05 1.63 13.06
C GLN A 58 0.35 0.75 11.87
N VAL A 59 -0.45 0.75 10.79
CA VAL A 59 -0.13 0.01 9.57
C VAL A 59 1.14 0.56 8.93
N PHE A 60 1.27 1.88 8.76
CA PHE A 60 2.49 2.48 8.23
C PHE A 60 3.72 2.21 9.10
N ASN A 61 3.57 2.26 10.42
CA ASN A 61 4.66 1.89 11.32
C ASN A 61 5.06 0.41 11.17
N ALA A 62 4.10 -0.49 10.97
CA ALA A 62 4.41 -1.90 10.72
C ALA A 62 5.11 -2.14 9.37
N LEU A 63 4.87 -1.26 8.39
CA LEU A 63 5.49 -1.30 7.07
C LEU A 63 6.80 -0.51 7.00
N SER A 64 7.35 -0.01 8.12
CA SER A 64 8.57 0.82 8.11
C SER A 64 9.87 0.03 7.99
N ALA A 65 9.84 -1.29 8.22
CA ALA A 65 11.03 -2.15 8.11
C ALA A 65 11.37 -2.45 6.63
N PRO A 66 12.63 -2.78 6.30
CA PRO A 66 12.98 -3.22 4.94
C PRO A 66 12.11 -4.36 4.41
N ALA A 67 11.81 -4.33 3.11
CA ALA A 67 10.96 -5.30 2.43
C ALA A 67 11.63 -5.81 1.14
N THR A 68 12.82 -6.40 1.26
CA THR A 68 13.69 -6.71 0.11
C THR A 68 13.11 -7.73 -0.89
N ARG A 69 12.15 -8.54 -0.45
CA ARG A 69 11.51 -9.60 -1.28
C ARG A 69 10.13 -9.20 -1.80
N LEU A 70 9.67 -7.99 -1.47
CA LEU A 70 8.38 -7.49 -1.86
C LEU A 70 8.33 -7.32 -3.38
N VAL A 71 7.29 -7.86 -4.02
CA VAL A 71 7.08 -7.83 -5.47
C VAL A 71 5.83 -7.05 -5.84
N ASP A 72 4.73 -7.34 -5.15
CA ASP A 72 3.44 -6.68 -5.36
C ASP A 72 2.90 -6.20 -4.01
N LEU A 73 2.33 -5.00 -3.96
CA LEU A 73 1.70 -4.48 -2.75
C LEU A 73 0.25 -4.11 -3.06
N LEU A 74 -0.67 -4.59 -2.23
CA LEU A 74 -2.01 -4.00 -2.11
C LEU A 74 -2.17 -3.44 -0.71
N LEU A 75 -2.35 -2.13 -0.61
CA LEU A 75 -2.56 -1.42 0.64
C LEU A 75 -3.81 -0.55 0.54
N GLY A 76 -4.71 -0.64 1.51
CA GLY A 76 -5.95 0.14 1.48
C GLY A 76 -6.56 0.40 2.84
N PHE A 77 -7.27 1.52 2.94
CA PHE A 77 -8.02 1.90 4.13
C PHE A 77 -9.49 2.09 3.79
N ASP A 78 -10.39 1.39 4.48
CA ASP A 78 -11.83 1.53 4.23
C ASP A 78 -12.45 2.53 5.22
N LEU A 79 -13.07 3.58 4.67
CA LEU A 79 -13.75 4.66 5.41
C LEU A 79 -15.10 4.23 5.98
N ARG A 80 -15.77 3.25 5.35
CA ARG A 80 -17.16 2.86 5.68
C ARG A 80 -17.27 2.00 6.93
N LEU A 81 -16.14 1.66 7.55
CA LEU A 81 -16.05 0.57 8.52
C LEU A 81 -15.80 1.05 9.96
N GLY A 82 -15.78 2.36 10.20
CA GLY A 82 -15.66 2.97 11.53
C GLY A 82 -16.86 3.84 11.85
N GLY A 83 -17.62 3.53 12.91
CA GLY A 83 -18.70 4.38 13.42
C GLY A 83 -18.22 5.63 14.18
N GLY A 84 -16.97 6.05 13.95
CA GLY A 84 -16.39 7.28 14.48
C GLY A 84 -16.35 8.35 13.39
N SER A 85 -16.19 9.61 13.77
CA SER A 85 -15.85 10.68 12.84
C SER A 85 -14.57 10.30 12.09
N ALA A 86 -14.70 9.96 10.80
CA ALA A 86 -13.53 9.77 9.95
C ALA A 86 -12.69 11.05 10.03
N PRO A 87 -11.34 10.94 10.06
CA PRO A 87 -10.53 12.11 9.78
C PRO A 87 -10.97 12.70 8.44
N ASP A 88 -11.06 14.04 8.35
CA ASP A 88 -11.55 14.74 7.16
C ASP A 88 -10.70 14.47 5.89
N ASP A 89 -9.52 13.84 6.04
CA ASP A 89 -8.57 13.59 4.96
C ASP A 89 -8.04 12.15 4.94
N ASP A 90 -7.87 11.62 3.72
CA ASP A 90 -7.11 10.40 3.42
C ASP A 90 -5.66 10.47 3.97
N PRO A 91 -5.07 9.33 4.37
CA PRO A 91 -3.73 9.30 4.94
C PRO A 91 -2.69 9.49 3.84
N VAL A 92 -1.63 10.25 4.14
CA VAL A 92 -0.51 10.44 3.21
C VAL A 92 0.47 9.29 3.36
N LEU A 93 0.81 8.63 2.26
CA LEU A 93 1.81 7.58 2.23
C LEU A 93 3.18 8.14 2.70
N PRO A 94 3.82 7.54 3.71
CA PRO A 94 5.10 8.00 4.20
C PRO A 94 6.21 7.73 3.19
N SER A 95 7.08 8.72 2.98
CA SER A 95 8.20 8.60 2.04
C SER A 95 9.23 7.53 2.43
N ASN A 96 9.31 7.18 3.72
CA ASN A 96 10.21 6.15 4.26
C ASN A 96 9.54 4.78 4.42
N ILE A 97 8.41 4.50 3.75
CA ILE A 97 7.82 3.16 3.74
C ILE A 97 8.87 2.13 3.30
N PHE A 98 8.82 0.96 3.93
CA PHE A 98 9.79 -0.12 3.76
C PHE A 98 11.24 0.26 4.09
N GLY A 99 11.45 1.29 4.92
CA GLY A 99 12.76 1.85 5.18
C GLY A 99 13.42 2.41 3.92
N GLY A 100 12.64 2.69 2.87
CA GLY A 100 13.14 3.03 1.53
C GLY A 100 13.71 1.84 0.73
N VAL A 101 13.52 0.60 1.20
CA VAL A 101 14.13 -0.61 0.62
C VAL A 101 13.05 -1.61 0.20
N ALA A 102 12.72 -1.60 -1.09
CA ALA A 102 11.89 -2.61 -1.74
C ALA A 102 12.37 -2.84 -3.20
N THR A 103 13.56 -3.44 -3.34
CA THR A 103 14.29 -3.51 -4.62
C THR A 103 13.63 -4.36 -5.70
N SER A 104 12.65 -5.18 -5.33
CA SER A 104 11.94 -6.08 -6.24
C SER A 104 10.49 -5.68 -6.44
N LEU A 105 10.07 -4.52 -5.94
CA LEU A 105 8.68 -4.08 -6.00
C LEU A 105 8.37 -3.54 -7.40
N HIS A 106 7.45 -4.20 -8.10
CA HIS A 106 7.07 -3.86 -9.48
C HIS A 106 5.63 -3.35 -9.58
N SER A 107 4.74 -3.77 -8.67
CA SER A 107 3.33 -3.40 -8.71
C SER A 107 2.85 -2.88 -7.36
N VAL A 108 2.11 -1.77 -7.37
CA VAL A 108 1.51 -1.17 -6.18
C VAL A 108 0.06 -0.82 -6.44
N GLN A 109 -0.82 -1.21 -5.53
CA GLN A 109 -2.22 -0.78 -5.50
C GLN A 109 -2.47 -0.09 -4.16
N LEU A 110 -2.82 1.19 -4.20
CA LEU A 110 -3.15 1.98 -3.02
C LEU A 110 -4.62 2.40 -3.10
N HIS A 111 -5.37 2.18 -2.02
CA HIS A 111 -6.78 2.56 -1.93
C HIS A 111 -7.00 3.52 -0.75
N ASN A 112 -7.61 4.67 -1.01
CA ASN A 112 -7.85 5.73 -0.03
C ASN A 112 -6.54 6.13 0.67
N ILE A 113 -5.51 6.41 -0.14
CA ILE A 113 -4.17 6.83 0.30
C ILE A 113 -3.71 7.92 -0.65
N ARG A 114 -3.27 9.04 -0.08
CA ARG A 114 -2.66 10.13 -0.86
C ARG A 114 -1.18 9.87 -1.06
N LEU A 115 -0.72 10.13 -2.27
CA LEU A 115 0.72 10.17 -2.55
C LEU A 115 1.37 11.39 -1.88
N PRO A 116 2.62 11.26 -1.40
CA PRO A 116 3.37 12.41 -0.93
C PRO A 116 3.73 13.31 -2.12
N GLY A 117 4.07 14.58 -1.83
CA GLY A 117 4.53 15.52 -2.85
C GLY A 117 5.93 15.24 -3.42
N GLY A 118 6.65 14.28 -2.85
CA GLY A 118 8.03 13.96 -3.21
C GLY A 118 8.26 12.47 -3.49
N SER A 119 9.51 12.09 -3.71
CA SER A 119 9.89 10.72 -4.04
C SER A 119 9.62 9.73 -2.90
N VAL A 120 9.27 8.50 -3.26
CA VAL A 120 9.21 7.35 -2.36
C VAL A 120 10.29 6.35 -2.81
N PRO A 121 11.46 6.29 -2.15
CA PRO A 121 12.60 5.47 -2.63
C PRO A 121 12.26 3.99 -2.84
N ALA A 122 11.38 3.44 -2.01
CA ALA A 122 10.92 2.06 -2.14
C ALA A 122 10.14 1.78 -3.44
N PHE A 123 9.61 2.81 -4.10
CA PHE A 123 8.81 2.69 -5.32
C PHE A 123 9.61 2.94 -6.60
N LYS A 124 10.93 3.05 -6.51
CA LYS A 124 11.81 3.35 -7.64
C LYS A 124 11.67 2.37 -8.80
N THR A 125 11.38 1.11 -8.52
CA THR A 125 11.24 0.02 -9.52
C THR A 125 9.78 -0.27 -9.90
N VAL A 126 8.82 0.48 -9.35
CA VAL A 126 7.40 0.24 -9.61
C VAL A 126 7.08 0.63 -11.05
N GLU A 127 6.57 -0.35 -11.78
CA GLU A 127 6.20 -0.29 -13.19
C GLU A 127 4.69 -0.09 -13.36
N HIS A 128 3.91 -0.66 -12.44
CA HIS A 128 2.45 -0.63 -12.43
C HIS A 128 1.96 -0.01 -11.11
N ALA A 129 1.18 1.07 -11.21
CA ALA A 129 0.57 1.68 -10.04
C ALA A 129 -0.93 1.93 -10.21
N PHE A 130 -1.72 1.42 -9.28
CA PHE A 130 -3.14 1.69 -9.15
C PHE A 130 -3.39 2.60 -7.95
N LEU A 131 -4.11 3.69 -8.14
CA LEU A 131 -4.67 4.50 -7.04
C LEU A 131 -6.19 4.49 -7.12
N GLY A 132 -6.82 3.92 -6.10
CA GLY A 132 -8.26 3.99 -5.87
C GLY A 132 -8.57 5.03 -4.81
N SER A 133 -9.65 5.78 -5.00
CA SER A 133 -10.25 6.60 -3.95
C SER A 133 -11.76 6.43 -4.01
N ASP A 134 -12.40 6.33 -2.86
CA ASP A 134 -13.84 6.37 -2.71
C ASP A 134 -14.40 7.79 -2.94
N GLU A 135 -13.54 8.81 -2.85
CA GLU A 135 -13.86 10.21 -3.13
C GLU A 135 -13.59 10.54 -4.60
N HIS A 136 -14.58 11.17 -5.25
CA HIS A 136 -14.53 11.46 -6.69
C HIS A 136 -13.74 12.74 -7.02
N ASP A 137 -13.33 13.50 -6.00
CA ASP A 137 -12.82 14.87 -6.17
C ASP A 137 -11.30 15.02 -6.04
N ASN A 138 -10.53 13.92 -6.02
CA ASN A 138 -9.08 14.02 -5.89
C ASN A 138 -8.44 14.33 -7.26
N PRO A 139 -7.94 15.57 -7.51
CA PRO A 139 -7.45 15.94 -8.82
C PRO A 139 -6.22 15.12 -9.19
N PHE A 140 -6.30 14.41 -10.32
CA PHE A 140 -5.17 13.65 -10.85
C PHE A 140 -4.00 14.59 -11.19
N LYS A 141 -2.89 14.48 -10.46
CA LYS A 141 -1.66 15.27 -10.66
C LYS A 141 -0.54 14.40 -11.21
N LEU A 142 -0.43 14.35 -12.53
CA LEU A 142 0.52 13.47 -13.22
C LEU A 142 1.98 13.65 -12.74
N GLN A 143 2.41 14.89 -12.51
CA GLN A 143 3.79 15.16 -12.05
C GLN A 143 4.08 14.53 -10.67
N SER A 144 3.11 14.54 -9.76
CA SER A 144 3.26 13.89 -8.45
C SER A 144 3.42 12.38 -8.59
N TRP A 145 2.71 11.76 -9.53
CA TRP A 145 2.83 10.33 -9.80
C TRP A 145 4.21 9.98 -10.39
N LEU A 146 4.71 10.78 -11.33
CA LEU A 146 6.03 10.55 -11.92
C LEU A 146 7.17 10.69 -10.91
N ASN A 147 7.04 11.59 -9.94
CA ASN A 147 8.01 11.75 -8.85
C ASN A 147 8.03 10.54 -7.92
N VAL A 148 6.86 9.92 -7.67
CA VAL A 148 6.72 8.75 -6.80
C VAL A 148 7.09 7.45 -7.53
N PHE A 149 6.70 7.33 -8.80
CA PHE A 149 6.86 6.14 -9.64
C PHE A 149 7.74 6.44 -10.87
N PRO A 150 9.05 6.66 -10.68
CA PRO A 150 9.93 7.06 -11.77
C PRO A 150 10.10 5.98 -12.85
N ALA A 151 9.88 4.70 -12.54
CA ALA A 151 9.89 3.61 -13.53
C ALA A 151 8.49 3.27 -14.09
N GLY A 152 7.43 3.91 -13.57
CA GLY A 152 6.05 3.53 -13.86
C GLY A 152 5.68 3.76 -15.32
N HIS A 153 5.07 2.80 -15.98
CA HIS A 153 4.62 2.92 -17.37
C HIS A 153 3.16 2.53 -17.56
N SER A 154 2.53 1.97 -16.53
CA SER A 154 1.11 1.65 -16.52
C SER A 154 0.51 2.17 -15.22
N PHE A 155 -0.52 2.97 -15.36
CA PHE A 155 -1.14 3.67 -14.25
C PHE A 155 -2.65 3.59 -14.37
N ASP A 156 -3.27 3.24 -13.26
CA ASP A 156 -4.71 3.13 -13.15
C ASP A 156 -5.17 4.08 -12.03
N PHE A 157 -6.11 4.96 -12.34
CA PHE A 157 -6.73 5.87 -11.39
C PHE A 157 -8.24 5.71 -11.45
N GLN A 158 -8.82 5.15 -10.40
CA GLN A 158 -10.25 4.82 -10.34
C GLN A 158 -10.69 3.99 -11.57
N SER A 159 -11.51 4.56 -12.46
CA SER A 159 -12.01 3.91 -13.69
C SER A 159 -11.19 4.24 -14.94
N HIS A 160 -10.08 4.97 -14.80
CA HIS A 160 -9.25 5.43 -15.91
C HIS A 160 -7.90 4.71 -15.89
N SER A 161 -7.47 4.23 -17.05
CA SER A 161 -6.18 3.57 -17.25
C SER A 161 -5.38 4.33 -18.30
N PHE A 162 -4.08 4.51 -18.06
CA PHE A 162 -3.18 5.13 -19.02
C PHE A 162 -1.83 4.40 -19.03
N ILE A 163 -1.32 4.20 -20.25
CA ILE A 163 -0.01 3.61 -20.51
C ILE A 163 0.89 4.73 -21.00
N MET A 164 2.02 4.90 -20.31
CA MET A 164 3.08 5.80 -20.76
C MET A 164 4.08 5.02 -21.59
N ASP A 165 4.36 5.52 -22.79
CA ASP A 165 5.48 5.01 -23.59
C ASP A 165 6.80 5.43 -22.92
N PRO A 166 7.59 4.49 -22.37
CA PRO A 166 8.84 4.82 -21.69
C PRO A 166 9.87 5.45 -22.64
N ARG A 167 9.70 5.34 -23.96
CA ARG A 167 10.59 5.93 -24.97
C ARG A 167 10.36 7.43 -25.20
N ARG A 168 9.27 8.00 -24.67
CA ARG A 168 8.88 9.41 -24.89
C ARG A 168 9.12 10.32 -23.69
N ARG A 169 9.88 9.85 -22.69
CA ARG A 169 10.31 10.64 -21.52
C ARG A 169 11.58 11.41 -21.85
N THR A 170 11.46 12.43 -22.69
CA THR A 170 12.53 13.40 -23.00
C THR A 170 12.23 14.73 -22.35
#